data_AF-A0A364VD78-F1
#
_entry.id   AF-A0A364VD78-F1
#
_cell.length_a   1.000
_cell.length_b   1.000
_cell.length_c   1.000
_cell.angle_alpha   90.00
_cell.angle_beta   90.00
_cell.angle_gamma   90.00
#
_symmetry.space_group_name_H-M   'P 1'
#
loop_
_entity.id
_entity.type
_entity.pdbx_description
1 polymer ?
#
loop_
_entity_poly.entity_id
_entity_poly.type
_entity_poly.pdbx_seq_one_letter_code
_entity_poly.pdbx_strand_id
1 'polypeptide(L)'
;MRILPDPIVDARDPQRWWPHPALQAQWWADNYPVEHPLEPHLRQPTKNSAEPVDPVDAVHVHFGFEHLSVAEVEDFVAALQERHIPLVVTVHDVDNPHLALPEQQADHRRRLGVLLAAAQCILTLSRGAQEEIERRYGRTPTVVAHPPIVPNPQA
;
A
#
# COMPACT_ATOMS: atom_id res chain seq x y z
N MET A 1 -10.88 -16.08 -9.05
CA MET A 1 -10.19 -15.51 -7.87
C MET A 1 -9.78 -16.67 -6.98
N ARG A 2 -8.48 -16.92 -6.82
CA ARG A 2 -7.94 -17.93 -5.90
C ARG A 2 -7.71 -17.22 -4.56
N ILE A 3 -8.34 -17.70 -3.49
CA ILE A 3 -8.08 -17.21 -2.13
C ILE A 3 -6.99 -18.09 -1.55
N LEU A 4 -5.85 -17.50 -1.18
CA LEU A 4 -4.78 -18.19 -0.48
C LEU A 4 -5.13 -18.29 1.02
N PRO A 5 -4.64 -19.33 1.73
CA PRO A 5 -4.82 -19.41 3.18
C PRO A 5 -4.13 -18.22 3.86
N ASP A 6 -4.72 -17.74 4.96
CA ASP A 6 -4.09 -16.70 5.77
C ASP A 6 -2.71 -17.16 6.24
N PRO A 7 -1.72 -16.26 6.25
CA PRO A 7 -0.43 -16.58 6.80
C PRO A 7 -0.50 -16.91 8.30
N ILE A 8 0.32 -17.84 8.76
CA ILE A 8 0.46 -18.13 10.19
C ILE A 8 1.18 -16.95 10.86
N VAL A 9 0.43 -16.11 11.57
CA VAL A 9 0.97 -15.00 12.36
C VAL A 9 1.67 -15.57 13.62
N ASP A 10 3.00 -15.52 13.65
CA ASP A 10 3.80 -15.89 14.83
C ASP A 10 4.07 -14.64 15.68
N ALA A 11 3.42 -14.54 16.84
CA ALA A 11 3.60 -13.42 17.76
C ALA A 11 5.05 -13.28 18.27
N ARG A 12 5.89 -14.32 18.15
CA ARG A 12 7.31 -14.28 18.53
C ARG A 12 8.19 -13.68 17.44
N ASP A 13 7.69 -13.59 16.21
CA ASP A 13 8.37 -12.98 15.07
C ASP A 13 7.38 -12.13 14.24
N PRO A 14 6.88 -11.01 14.82
CA PRO A 14 5.86 -10.19 14.17
C PRO A 14 6.39 -9.48 12.91
N GLN A 15 7.70 -9.23 12.84
CA GLN A 15 8.34 -8.55 11.70
C GLN A 15 8.27 -9.35 10.40
N ARG A 16 8.05 -10.67 10.50
CA ARG A 16 7.79 -11.52 9.35
C ARG A 16 6.52 -11.12 8.57
N TRP A 17 5.56 -10.49 9.24
CA TRP A 17 4.24 -10.21 8.69
C TRP A 17 3.86 -8.73 8.72
N TRP A 18 4.49 -7.93 9.60
CA TRP A 18 4.16 -6.51 9.78
C TRP A 18 5.40 -5.62 10.01
N PRO A 19 5.54 -4.49 9.29
CA PRO A 19 4.76 -4.11 8.10
C PRO A 19 5.00 -5.10 6.96
N HIS A 20 4.03 -5.25 6.06
CA HIS A 20 4.16 -6.23 4.97
C HIS A 20 5.38 -5.91 4.09
N PRO A 21 6.26 -6.88 3.77
CA PRO A 21 7.50 -6.63 3.00
C PRO A 21 7.29 -5.94 1.65
N ALA A 22 6.13 -6.13 1.02
CA ALA A 22 5.76 -5.45 -0.22
C ALA A 22 5.62 -3.91 -0.11
N LEU A 23 5.69 -3.34 1.10
CA LEU A 23 5.83 -1.88 1.25
C LEU A 23 7.27 -1.40 1.00
N GLN A 24 8.24 -2.30 0.79
CA GLN A 24 9.61 -1.96 0.45
C GLN A 24 9.86 -2.16 -1.04
N ALA A 25 10.54 -1.20 -1.68
CA ALA A 25 10.89 -1.29 -3.10
C ALA A 25 11.72 -2.54 -3.44
N GLN A 26 12.63 -2.95 -2.56
CA GLN A 26 13.47 -4.14 -2.76
C GLN A 26 12.65 -5.42 -2.91
N TRP A 27 11.55 -5.56 -2.18
CA TRP A 27 10.67 -6.72 -2.31
C TRP A 27 10.11 -6.85 -3.73
N TRP A 28 9.75 -5.74 -4.37
CA TRP A 28 9.30 -5.72 -5.77
C TRP A 28 10.42 -6.02 -6.75
N ALA A 29 11.65 -5.57 -6.48
CA ALA A 29 12.81 -5.91 -7.29
C ALA A 29 13.09 -7.43 -7.28
N ASP A 30 12.97 -8.05 -6.11
CA ASP A 30 13.30 -9.47 -5.92
C ASP A 30 12.20 -10.40 -6.47
N ASN A 31 10.93 -10.02 -6.34
CA ASN A 31 9.80 -10.89 -6.68
C ASN A 31 9.17 -10.59 -8.06
N TYR A 32 9.29 -9.35 -8.53
CA TYR A 32 8.74 -8.89 -9.81
C TYR A 32 9.79 -8.07 -10.55
N PRO A 33 10.91 -8.68 -10.98
CA PRO A 33 11.93 -7.96 -11.70
C PRO A 33 11.34 -7.36 -12.98
N VAL A 34 11.52 -6.05 -13.18
CA VAL A 34 11.20 -5.43 -14.46
C VAL A 34 12.18 -6.04 -15.46
N GLU A 35 11.69 -6.87 -16.39
CA GLU A 35 12.54 -7.34 -17.47
C GLU A 35 13.04 -6.11 -18.23
N HIS A 36 14.32 -5.76 -18.08
CA HIS A 36 15.02 -5.12 -19.18
C HIS A 36 14.92 -6.10 -20.35
N PRO A 37 14.65 -5.67 -21.59
CA PRO A 37 14.80 -6.55 -22.73
C PRO A 37 16.27 -6.95 -22.82
N LEU A 38 16.61 -8.07 -22.19
CA LEU A 38 17.80 -8.82 -22.50
C LEU A 38 17.47 -9.56 -23.78
N GLU A 39 18.30 -9.37 -24.79
CA GLU A 39 18.20 -10.11 -26.04
C GLU A 39 17.99 -11.60 -25.72
N PRO A 40 17.13 -12.35 -26.45
CA PRO A 40 16.73 -13.71 -26.11
C PRO A 40 17.89 -14.68 -25.82
N HIS A 41 19.08 -14.40 -26.36
CA HIS A 41 20.30 -15.19 -26.21
C HIS A 41 21.12 -14.91 -24.94
N LEU A 42 20.77 -13.87 -24.16
CA LEU A 42 21.43 -13.46 -22.91
C LEU A 42 20.66 -13.87 -21.65
N ARG A 43 19.49 -14.51 -21.79
CA ARG A 43 18.74 -15.06 -20.66
C ARG A 43 19.53 -16.20 -20.02
N GLN A 44 20.25 -15.91 -18.94
CA GLN A 44 20.80 -16.94 -18.07
C GLN A 44 19.72 -17.38 -17.08
N PRO A 45 19.53 -18.69 -16.86
CA PRO A 45 18.68 -19.16 -15.77
C PRO A 45 19.27 -18.72 -14.43
N THR A 46 18.57 -17.85 -13.71
CA THR A 46 18.97 -17.45 -12.36
C THR A 46 18.73 -18.61 -11.40
N LYS A 47 19.65 -18.80 -10.46
CA LYS A 47 19.76 -19.98 -9.58
C LYS A 47 18.62 -20.13 -8.54
N ASN A 48 17.64 -19.22 -8.55
CA ASN A 48 16.54 -19.12 -7.59
C ASN A 48 15.20 -19.00 -8.29
N SER A 49 14.90 -19.84 -9.29
CA SER A 49 13.55 -19.92 -9.84
C SER A 49 12.61 -20.52 -8.80
N ALA A 50 12.19 -19.69 -7.83
CA ALA A 50 10.97 -19.90 -7.07
C ALA A 50 9.83 -20.08 -8.09
N GLU A 51 8.81 -20.85 -7.71
CA GLU A 51 7.61 -21.02 -8.53
C GLU A 51 7.12 -19.67 -9.08
N PRO A 52 6.55 -19.62 -10.31
CA PRO A 52 6.07 -18.38 -10.89
C PRO A 52 5.15 -17.69 -9.88
N VAL A 53 5.53 -16.48 -9.46
CA VAL A 53 4.67 -15.67 -8.60
C VAL A 53 3.47 -15.25 -9.44
N ASP A 54 2.26 -15.48 -8.96
CA ASP A 54 1.04 -15.05 -9.64
C ASP A 54 1.14 -13.53 -9.93
N PRO A 55 0.73 -13.06 -11.11
CA PRO A 55 0.82 -11.64 -11.44
C PRO A 55 0.00 -10.79 -10.46
N VAL A 56 0.52 -9.61 -10.13
CA VAL A 56 -0.18 -8.64 -9.28
C VAL A 56 -0.85 -7.59 -10.15
N ASP A 57 -2.18 -7.58 -10.13
CA ASP A 57 -2.97 -6.63 -10.92
C ASP A 57 -3.13 -5.27 -10.23
N ALA A 58 -2.99 -5.21 -8.91
CA ALA A 58 -3.13 -3.98 -8.12
C ALA A 58 -2.54 -4.14 -6.71
N VAL A 59 -2.18 -3.02 -6.09
CA VAL A 59 -1.82 -2.95 -4.67
C VAL A 59 -2.80 -2.05 -3.95
N HIS A 60 -3.45 -2.58 -2.90
CA HIS A 60 -4.43 -1.83 -2.11
C HIS A 60 -3.91 -1.60 -0.68
N VAL A 61 -3.41 -0.39 -0.43
CA VAL A 61 -2.87 0.01 0.87
C VAL A 61 -3.97 0.53 1.78
N HIS A 62 -3.99 0.02 3.01
CA HIS A 62 -4.84 0.53 4.09
C HIS A 62 -4.00 1.10 5.24
N PHE A 63 -2.94 0.39 5.62
CA PHE A 63 -2.07 0.67 6.76
C PHE A 63 -0.68 0.06 6.51
N GLY A 64 0.25 0.28 7.44
CA GLY A 64 1.62 -0.26 7.45
C GLY A 64 2.65 0.75 6.95
N PHE A 65 2.25 1.71 6.11
CA PHE A 65 3.12 2.77 5.60
C PHE A 65 3.56 3.76 6.69
N GLU A 66 2.88 3.77 7.85
CA GLU A 66 3.19 4.65 8.99
C GLU A 66 4.57 4.32 9.61
N HIS A 67 5.06 3.09 9.40
CA HIS A 67 6.38 2.65 9.84
C HIS A 67 7.51 3.09 8.92
N LEU A 68 7.20 3.56 7.72
CA LEU A 68 8.18 3.97 6.73
C LEU A 68 8.56 5.44 6.97
N SER A 69 9.75 5.82 6.51
CA SER A 69 10.09 7.20 6.23
C SER A 69 9.36 7.69 4.98
N VAL A 70 9.35 9.00 4.75
CA VAL A 70 8.77 9.58 3.52
C VAL A 70 9.50 9.06 2.29
N ALA A 71 10.83 8.96 2.33
CA ALA A 71 11.64 8.45 1.23
C ALA A 71 11.33 6.99 0.90
N GLU A 72 11.15 6.14 1.91
CA GLU A 72 10.77 4.73 1.67
C GLU A 72 9.38 4.60 1.03
N VAL A 73 8.45 5.50 1.34
CA VAL A 73 7.14 5.55 0.66
C VAL A 73 7.30 6.00 -0.80
N GLU A 74 8.19 6.96 -1.07
CA GLU A 74 8.52 7.40 -2.44
C GLU A 74 9.13 6.25 -3.25
N ASP A 75 10.10 5.52 -2.68
CA ASP A 75 10.74 4.37 -3.31
C ASP A 75 9.72 3.25 -3.59
N PHE A 76 8.84 2.97 -2.65
CA PHE A 76 7.75 2.02 -2.83
C PHE A 76 6.83 2.40 -3.99
N VAL A 77 6.39 3.66 -4.03
CA VAL A 77 5.54 4.17 -5.10
C VAL A 77 6.25 4.08 -6.45
N ALA A 78 7.53 4.45 -6.52
CA ALA A 78 8.32 4.36 -7.74
C ALA A 78 8.42 2.90 -8.23
N ALA A 79 8.65 1.95 -7.32
CA ALA A 79 8.71 0.54 -7.66
C ALA A 79 7.39 0.02 -8.28
N LEU A 80 6.23 0.47 -7.79
CA LEU A 80 4.93 0.14 -8.40
C LEU A 80 4.77 0.77 -9.79
N GLN A 81 5.16 2.03 -9.94
CA GLN A 81 5.07 2.77 -11.21
C GLN A 81 5.93 2.15 -12.31
N GLU A 82 7.18 1.78 -12.00
CA GLU A 82 8.08 1.07 -12.93
C GLU A 82 7.47 -0.24 -13.47
N ARG A 83 6.65 -0.90 -12.66
CA ARG A 83 5.99 -2.17 -12.99
C ARG A 83 4.59 -1.97 -13.57
N HIS A 84 4.13 -0.73 -13.71
CA HIS A 84 2.78 -0.39 -14.13
C HIS A 84 1.68 -1.03 -13.25
N ILE A 85 1.97 -1.20 -11.95
CA ILE A 85 1.02 -1.75 -10.99
C ILE A 85 0.20 -0.61 -10.39
N PRO A 86 -1.14 -0.57 -10.56
CA PRO A 86 -1.97 0.49 -10.02
C PRO A 86 -2.03 0.44 -8.49
N LEU A 87 -1.88 1.61 -7.87
CA LEU A 87 -2.01 1.80 -6.44
C LEU A 87 -3.44 2.24 -6.08
N VAL A 88 -4.06 1.53 -5.14
CA VAL A 88 -5.32 1.89 -4.49
C VAL A 88 -5.01 2.20 -3.02
N VAL A 89 -5.58 3.26 -2.48
CA VAL A 89 -5.38 3.64 -1.06
C VAL A 89 -6.74 3.83 -0.40
N THR A 90 -6.99 3.11 0.69
CA THR A 90 -8.09 3.46 1.60
C THR A 90 -7.53 4.28 2.74
N VAL A 91 -7.92 5.56 2.81
CA VAL A 91 -7.52 6.44 3.90
C VAL A 91 -8.44 6.23 5.09
N HIS A 92 -7.91 5.55 6.10
CA HIS A 92 -8.53 5.43 7.42
C HIS A 92 -8.26 6.68 8.26
N ASP A 93 -7.00 7.12 8.30
CA ASP A 93 -6.53 8.19 9.16
C ASP A 93 -5.98 9.38 8.35
N VAL A 94 -6.78 10.43 8.17
CA VAL A 94 -6.30 11.70 7.58
C VAL A 94 -5.24 12.36 8.47
N ASP A 95 -5.42 12.21 9.78
CA ASP A 95 -4.48 12.48 10.85
C ASP A 95 -4.39 11.20 11.69
N ASN A 96 -3.19 10.79 12.08
CA ASN A 96 -3.00 9.55 12.84
C ASN A 96 -3.28 9.79 14.33
N PRO A 97 -4.30 9.15 14.92
CA PRO A 97 -4.72 9.40 16.31
C PRO A 97 -3.71 8.90 17.35
N HIS A 98 -2.73 8.08 16.94
CA HIS A 98 -1.69 7.54 17.82
C HIS A 98 -0.44 8.43 17.92
N LEU A 99 -0.37 9.51 17.13
CA LEU A 99 0.77 10.42 17.10
C LEU A 99 0.47 11.68 17.93
N ALA A 100 1.25 11.89 18.99
CA ALA A 100 1.05 13.01 19.90
C ALA A 100 1.85 14.27 19.50
N LEU A 101 2.99 14.08 18.82
CA LEU A 101 3.89 15.18 18.51
C LEU A 101 3.57 15.81 17.13
N PRO A 102 3.58 17.14 17.01
CA PRO A 102 3.26 17.83 15.76
C PRO A 102 4.12 17.40 14.56
N GLU A 103 5.41 17.15 14.78
CA GLU A 103 6.35 16.69 13.76
C GLU A 103 6.02 15.28 13.26
N GLN A 104 5.65 14.36 14.17
CA GLN A 104 5.23 13.00 13.80
C GLN A 104 3.97 13.07 12.93
N GLN A 105 3.04 13.96 13.29
CA GLN A 105 1.84 14.20 12.51
C GLN A 105 2.12 14.85 11.16
N ALA A 106 3.10 15.76 11.09
CA ALA A 106 3.56 16.31 9.82
C ALA A 106 4.16 15.22 8.92
N ASP A 107 4.92 14.27 9.48
CA ASP A 107 5.49 13.15 8.74
C ASP A 107 4.41 12.21 8.21
N HIS A 108 3.39 11.91 9.02
CA HIS A 108 2.23 11.12 8.59
C HIS A 108 1.54 11.75 7.39
N ARG A 109 1.24 13.04 7.47
CA ARG A 109 0.63 13.78 6.35
C ARG A 109 1.49 13.78 5.09
N ARG A 110 2.83 13.86 5.22
CA ARG A 110 3.73 13.78 4.06
C ARG A 110 3.69 12.40 3.41
N ARG A 111 3.78 11.32 4.20
CA ARG A 111 3.64 9.95 3.69
C ARG A 111 2.32 9.73 2.97
N LEU A 112 1.22 10.15 3.61
CA LEU A 112 -0.11 10.07 3.01
C LEU A 112 -0.17 10.85 1.69
N GLY A 113 0.40 12.06 1.66
CA GLY A 113 0.49 12.87 0.44
C GLY A 113 1.19 12.16 -0.72
N VAL A 114 2.31 11.47 -0.47
CA VAL A 114 3.03 10.68 -1.49
C VAL A 114 2.14 9.56 -2.04
N LEU A 115 1.51 8.77 -1.17
CA LEU A 115 0.60 7.70 -1.58
C LEU A 115 -0.58 8.24 -2.39
N LEU A 116 -1.23 9.30 -1.90
CA LEU A 116 -2.40 9.87 -2.57
C LEU A 116 -2.05 10.50 -3.91
N ALA A 117 -0.88 11.09 -4.07
CA ALA A 117 -0.43 11.63 -5.35
C ALA A 117 -0.31 10.54 -6.42
N ALA A 118 0.21 9.37 -6.05
CA ALA A 118 0.40 8.25 -6.98
C ALA A 118 -0.81 7.31 -7.13
N ALA A 119 -1.76 7.35 -6.19
CA ALA A 119 -2.91 6.46 -6.21
C ALA A 119 -3.81 6.67 -7.43
N GLN A 120 -4.16 5.57 -8.10
CA GLN A 120 -5.13 5.55 -9.19
C GLN A 120 -6.57 5.60 -8.66
N CYS A 121 -6.80 5.03 -7.47
CA CYS A 121 -8.07 5.06 -6.77
C CYS A 121 -7.85 5.38 -5.29
N ILE A 122 -8.64 6.30 -4.74
CA ILE A 122 -8.58 6.69 -3.33
C ILE A 122 -9.96 6.46 -2.73
N LEU A 123 -9.99 5.73 -1.63
CA LEU A 123 -11.19 5.46 -0.84
C LEU A 123 -11.06 6.14 0.53
N THR A 124 -12.18 6.48 1.15
CA THR A 124 -12.24 6.87 2.56
C THR A 124 -13.60 6.49 3.16
N LEU A 125 -13.74 6.60 4.47
CA LEU A 125 -14.87 6.01 5.20
C LEU A 125 -15.99 7.00 5.51
N SER A 126 -15.72 8.30 5.36
CA SER A 126 -16.68 9.35 5.70
C SER A 126 -16.56 10.57 4.79
N ARG A 127 -17.65 11.33 4.69
CA ARG A 127 -17.66 12.59 3.94
C ARG A 127 -16.70 13.63 4.53
N GLY A 128 -16.60 13.72 5.86
CA GLY A 128 -15.67 14.65 6.51
C GLY A 128 -14.21 14.34 6.17
N ALA A 129 -13.84 13.06 6.11
CA ALA A 129 -12.51 12.66 5.66
C ALA A 129 -12.28 12.97 4.18
N GLN A 130 -13.28 12.76 3.31
CA GLN A 130 -13.21 13.15 1.90
C GLN A 130 -12.91 14.64 1.74
N GLU A 131 -13.71 15.50 2.38
CA GLU A 131 -13.55 16.96 2.33
C GLU A 131 -12.16 17.39 2.82
N GLU A 132 -11.66 16.75 3.88
CA GLU A 132 -10.34 17.07 4.42
C GLU A 132 -9.20 16.63 3.51
N ILE A 133 -9.34 15.46 2.85
CA ILE A 133 -8.37 14.99 1.86
C ILE A 133 -8.36 15.90 0.64
N GLU A 134 -9.53 16.32 0.16
CA GLU A 134 -9.67 17.29 -0.94
C GLU A 134 -8.99 18.61 -0.60
N ARG A 135 -9.28 19.16 0.58
CA ARG A 135 -8.71 20.42 1.04
C ARG A 135 -7.18 20.38 1.17
N ARG A 136 -6.63 19.28 1.69
CA ARG A 136 -5.19 19.17 2.00
C ARG A 136 -4.35 18.72 0.81
N TYR A 137 -4.87 17.82 -0.02
CA TYR A 137 -4.08 17.11 -1.04
C TYR A 137 -4.61 17.33 -2.47
N GLY A 138 -5.74 18.01 -2.65
CA GLY A 138 -6.32 18.27 -3.98
C GLY A 138 -6.81 17.00 -4.69
N ARG A 139 -7.09 15.93 -3.94
CA ARG A 139 -7.58 14.64 -4.44
C ARG A 139 -8.97 14.38 -3.87
N THR A 140 -9.87 13.85 -4.69
CA THR A 140 -11.24 13.49 -4.29
C THR A 140 -11.37 11.97 -4.07
N PRO A 141 -11.37 11.48 -2.82
CA PRO A 141 -11.68 10.09 -2.51
C PRO A 141 -13.13 9.73 -2.84
N THR A 142 -13.36 8.44 -3.10
CA THR A 142 -14.72 7.88 -3.03
C THR A 142 -15.03 7.47 -1.60
N VAL A 143 -16.19 7.88 -1.08
CA VAL A 143 -16.65 7.47 0.25
C VAL A 143 -17.25 6.07 0.17
N VAL A 144 -16.62 5.11 0.84
CA VAL A 144 -17.11 3.75 1.06
C VAL A 144 -17.23 3.56 2.56
N ALA A 145 -18.45 3.74 3.09
CA ALA A 145 -18.69 3.58 4.52
C ALA A 145 -18.41 2.14 4.97
N HIS A 146 -17.89 1.99 6.18
CA HIS A 146 -17.76 0.66 6.78
C HIS A 146 -19.12 -0.04 6.82
N PRO A 147 -19.19 -1.32 6.42
CA PRO A 147 -20.37 -2.13 6.70
C PRO A 147 -20.66 -2.10 8.20
N PRO A 148 -21.94 -2.04 8.59
CA PRO A 148 -22.29 -1.98 9.99
C PRO A 148 -21.84 -3.28 10.69
N ILE A 149 -21.17 -3.14 11.84
CA ILE A 149 -20.63 -4.29 12.62
C ILE A 149 -21.76 -5.16 13.17
N VAL A 150 -22.91 -4.55 13.45
CA VAL A 150 -24.15 -5.23 13.79
C VAL A 150 -25.17 -4.96 12.70
N PRO A 151 -26.10 -5.90 12.40
CA PRO A 151 -27.24 -5.60 11.55
C PRO A 151 -27.91 -4.32 12.05
N ASN A 152 -28.32 -3.44 11.12
CA ASN A 152 -29.03 -2.24 11.51
C ASN A 152 -30.25 -2.66 12.36
N PRO A 153 -30.34 -2.26 13.63
CA PRO A 153 -31.47 -2.63 14.48
C PRO A 153 -32.82 -2.10 13.96
N GLN A 154 -32.75 -1.18 12.99
CA GLN A 154 -33.89 -0.54 12.32
C GLN A 154 -34.13 -1.05 10.89
N ALA A 155 -33.37 -2.05 10.42
CA ALA A 155 -33.61 -2.68 9.12
C ALA A 155 -34.64 -3.82 9.21
#